data_AF-A0AAD6CD80-F1
#
_entry.id   AF-A0AAD6CD80-F1
#
_cell.length_a   1.000
_cell.length_b   1.000
_cell.length_c   1.000
_cell.angle_alpha   90.00
_cell.angle_beta   90.00
_cell.angle_gamma   90.00
#
_symmetry.space_group_name_H-M   'P 1'
#
loop_
_entity.id
_entity.type
_entity.pdbx_description
1 polymer ?
#
loop_
_entity_poly.entity_id
_entity_poly.type
_entity_poly.pdbx_seq_one_letter_code
_entity_poly.pdbx_strand_id
1 'polypeptide(L)' 'MKIPALLSVVALFGHASAFSGQLNANTPIIDGHGNLLQTVYVTDYKSGALYYAPLTGGWDACTTTECEVG' A
#
# COMPACT_ATOMS: atom_id res chain seq x y z
N MET A 1 -8.88 -9.04 51.62
CA MET A 1 -8.73 -9.99 50.48
C MET A 1 -8.17 -9.23 49.30
N LYS A 2 -7.09 -9.72 48.68
CA LYS A 2 -6.46 -9.12 47.49
C LYS A 2 -6.45 -10.19 46.40
N ILE A 3 -7.20 -9.95 45.33
CA ILE A 3 -7.26 -10.82 44.16
C ILE A 3 -6.07 -10.43 43.27
N PRO A 4 -5.12 -11.34 42.96
CA PRO A 4 -4.06 -11.02 42.03
C PRO A 4 -4.65 -10.98 40.62
N ALA A 5 -4.58 -9.81 39.97
CA ALA A 5 -4.90 -9.64 38.56
C ALA A 5 -3.83 -10.32 37.69
N LEU A 6 -3.89 -11.65 37.61
CA LEU A 6 -3.27 -12.44 36.55
C LEU A 6 -4.25 -12.47 35.37
N LEU A 7 -4.28 -11.41 34.57
CA LEU A 7 -5.00 -11.38 33.30
C LEU A 7 -4.02 -11.06 32.17
N SER A 8 -3.54 -12.14 31.57
CA SER A 8 -3.13 -12.31 30.17
C SER A 8 -2.80 -11.04 29.38
N VAL A 9 -1.53 -10.64 29.37
CA VAL A 9 -0.96 -9.75 28.35
C VAL A 9 -0.60 -10.51 27.06
N VAL A 10 -1.12 -11.74 26.88
CA VAL A 10 -0.72 -12.62 25.76
C VAL A 10 -1.55 -12.41 24.49
N ALA A 11 -2.52 -11.47 24.47
CA ALA A 11 -3.48 -11.38 23.36
C ALA A 11 -3.48 -10.04 22.61
N LEU A 12 -2.31 -9.45 22.34
CA LEU A 12 -2.19 -8.47 21.25
C LEU A 12 -1.05 -8.80 20.28
N PHE A 13 -0.82 -10.09 20.00
CA PHE A 13 -0.22 -10.52 18.73
C PHE A 13 -1.27 -10.41 17.62
N GLY A 14 -1.86 -9.22 17.46
CA GLY A 14 -2.50 -8.87 16.21
C GLY A 14 -1.38 -8.76 15.20
N HIS A 15 -1.20 -9.81 14.39
CA HIS A 15 -0.28 -9.79 13.27
C HIS A 15 -0.73 -8.67 12.32
N ALA A 16 -0.23 -7.45 12.53
CA ALA A 16 -0.14 -6.47 11.46
C ALA A 16 0.70 -7.16 10.40
N SER A 17 0.03 -7.72 9.38
CA SER A 17 0.69 -8.33 8.26
C SER A 17 1.31 -7.17 7.49
N ALA A 18 2.52 -6.78 7.88
CA ALA A 18 3.29 -5.79 7.16
C ALA A 18 3.49 -6.36 5.74
N PHE A 19 3.07 -5.59 4.74
CA PHE A 19 3.33 -5.94 3.36
C PHE A 19 4.83 -6.25 3.18
N SER A 20 5.15 -7.45 2.71
CA SER A 20 6.53 -7.87 2.44
C SER A 20 6.78 -7.76 0.95
N GLY A 21 7.28 -6.60 0.54
CA GLY A 21 7.47 -6.32 -0.87
C GLY A 21 8.11 -4.98 -1.13
N GLN A 22 8.16 -4.61 -2.40
CA GLN A 22 8.66 -3.32 -2.86
C GLN A 22 7.59 -2.61 -3.68
N LEU A 23 7.45 -1.32 -3.39
CA LEU A 23 6.70 -0.38 -4.20
C LEU A 23 7.70 0.46 -5.01
N ASN A 24 7.50 0.54 -6.31
CA ASN A 24 8.25 1.43 -7.19
C ASN A 24 7.30 2.08 -8.20
N ALA A 25 7.72 3.18 -8.81
CA ALA A 25 7.02 3.76 -9.93
C ALA A 25 8.01 4.24 -10.99
N ASN A 26 7.58 4.24 -12.24
CA ASN A 26 8.37 4.84 -13.31
C ASN A 26 8.38 6.38 -13.20
N THR A 27 9.20 7.00 -14.05
CA THR A 27 9.10 8.44 -14.30
C THR A 27 7.71 8.74 -14.88
N PRO A 28 6.97 9.70 -14.31
CA PRO A 28 5.66 10.05 -14.83
C PRO A 28 5.77 10.66 -16.24
N ILE A 29 4.78 10.40 -17.08
CA ILE A 29 4.67 10.87 -18.47
C ILE A 29 3.37 11.64 -18.67
N ILE A 30 3.29 12.44 -19.72
CA ILE A 30 2.02 13.06 -20.16
C ILE A 30 1.42 12.19 -21.27
N ASP A 31 0.14 11.82 -21.12
CA ASP A 31 -0.59 11.03 -22.11
C ASP A 31 -1.07 11.88 -23.30
N GLY A 32 -1.70 11.22 -24.28
CA GLY A 32 -2.26 11.89 -25.47
C GLY A 32 -3.42 12.87 -25.18
N HIS A 33 -3.93 12.90 -23.95
CA HIS A 33 -5.00 13.78 -23.49
C HIS A 33 -4.50 14.88 -22.53
N GLY A 34 -3.18 14.95 -22.28
CA GLY A 34 -2.58 15.93 -21.39
C GLY A 34 -2.60 15.54 -19.91
N ASN A 35 -2.96 14.31 -19.56
CA ASN A 35 -2.96 13.83 -18.18
C ASN A 35 -1.56 13.33 -17.79
N LEU A 36 -1.17 13.60 -16.55
CA LEU A 36 -0.01 12.94 -15.94
C LEU A 36 -0.36 11.46 -15.71
N LEU A 37 0.44 10.54 -16.23
CA LEU A 37 0.33 9.11 -16.00
C LEU A 37 1.63 8.61 -15.37
N GLN A 38 1.50 7.78 -14.34
CA GLN A 38 2.63 7.09 -13.73
C GLN A 38 2.27 5.61 -13.54
N THR A 39 3.13 4.70 -13.94
CA THR A 39 2.91 3.27 -13.67
C THR A 39 3.53 2.92 -12.32
N VAL A 40 2.70 2.41 -11.43
CA VAL A 40 3.12 1.86 -10.13
C VAL A 40 3.35 0.36 -10.28
N TYR A 41 4.40 -0.13 -9.65
CA TYR A 41 4.81 -1.54 -9.61
C TYR A 41 4.85 -2.01 -8.16
N VAL A 42 4.25 -3.18 -7.92
CA VAL A 42 4.23 -3.85 -6.62
C VAL A 42 4.87 -5.22 -6.77
N THR A 43 6.04 -5.40 -6.16
CA THR A 43 6.69 -6.72 -6.07
C THR A 43 6.30 -7.35 -4.75
N ASP A 44 5.57 -8.46 -4.77
CA ASP A 44 5.29 -9.26 -3.57
C ASP A 44 6.43 -10.27 -3.36
N TYR A 45 7.21 -10.11 -2.31
CA TYR A 45 8.33 -11.01 -2.03
C TYR A 45 7.89 -12.38 -1.53
N LYS A 46 6.65 -12.53 -1.06
CA LYS A 46 6.14 -13.82 -0.61
C LYS A 46 5.80 -14.74 -1.78
N SER A 47 5.11 -14.23 -2.79
CA SER A 47 4.76 -15.00 -4.00
C SER A 47 5.79 -14.89 -5.12
N GLY A 48 6.64 -13.86 -5.10
CA GLY A 48 7.51 -13.49 -6.22
C GLY A 48 6.76 -12.82 -7.38
N ALA A 49 5.47 -12.50 -7.22
CA ALA A 49 4.67 -11.87 -8.25
C ALA A 49 4.96 -10.37 -8.38
N LEU A 50 4.87 -9.87 -9.61
CA LEU A 50 4.91 -8.44 -9.93
C LEU A 50 3.54 -8.00 -10.43
N TYR A 51 2.95 -7.03 -9.75
CA TYR A 51 1.73 -6.35 -10.16
C TYR A 51 2.06 -4.95 -10.65
N TYR A 52 1.26 -4.42 -11.56
CA TYR A 52 1.39 -3.05 -12.03
C TYR A 52 0.04 -2.42 -12.35
N ALA A 53 -0.05 -1.12 -12.17
CA ALA A 53 -1.24 -0.34 -12.51
C ALA A 53 -0.85 1.07 -12.96
N PRO A 54 -1.53 1.63 -13.97
CA PRO A 54 -1.42 3.04 -14.28
C PRO A 54 -2.12 3.87 -13.17
N LEU A 55 -1.47 4.95 -12.76
CA LEU A 55 -1.95 5.91 -11.79
C LEU A 55 -2.05 7.28 -12.48
N THR A 56 -3.27 7.67 -12.81
CA THR A 56 -3.56 9.00 -13.36
C THR A 56 -3.33 10.05 -12.27
N GLY A 57 -2.52 11.06 -12.59
CA GLY A 57 -2.03 12.10 -11.70
C GLY A 57 -0.77 11.74 -10.90
N GLY A 58 -0.24 10.51 -11.04
CA GLY A 58 0.94 10.04 -10.30
C GLY A 58 0.72 9.88 -8.79
N TRP A 59 1.81 9.69 -8.01
CA TRP A 59 1.72 9.53 -6.55
C TRP A 59 0.99 10.68 -5.85
N ASP A 60 1.07 11.88 -6.41
CA ASP A 60 0.45 13.08 -5.84
C ASP A 60 -1.06 13.15 -6.11
N ALA A 61 -1.59 12.34 -7.03
CA ALA A 61 -2.99 12.37 -7.44
C ALA A 61 -3.98 12.16 -6.30
N CYS A 62 -3.61 11.31 -5.34
CA CYS A 62 -4.49 10.85 -4.27
C CYS A 62 -4.03 11.34 -2.89
N THR A 63 -3.25 12.43 -2.84
CA THR A 63 -2.71 12.97 -1.57
C THR A 63 -3.73 13.78 -0.78
N THR A 64 -4.78 14.28 -1.46
CA THR A 64 -5.81 15.14 -0.87
C THR A 64 -7.22 14.56 -0.94
N THR A 65 -7.48 13.58 -1.81
CA THR A 65 -8.78 12.90 -1.93
C THR A 65 -8.53 11.45 -2.35
N GLU A 66 -9.29 10.51 -1.79
CA GLU A 66 -9.22 9.09 -2.17
C GLU A 66 -9.52 8.95 -3.67
N CYS A 67 -8.66 8.27 -4.41
CA CYS A 67 -8.90 8.02 -5.83
C CYS A 67 -9.89 6.87 -5.99
N GLU A 68 -10.92 7.05 -6.82
CA GLU A 68 -11.81 5.96 -7.22
C GLU A 68 -10.99 4.90 -7.96
N VAL A 69 -10.99 3.68 -7.42
CA VAL A 69 -10.43 2.50 -8.08
C VAL A 69 -11.54 1.94 -8.98
N GLY A 70 -11.41 2.14 -10.30
CA GLY A 70 -12.31 1.59 -11.32
C GLY A 70 -11.95 0.18 -11.76
#